data_AF-A0A3E4ZBK0-F1
#
_entry.id   AF-A0A3E4ZBK0-F1
#
_cell.length_a   1.000
_cell.length_b   1.000
_cell.length_c   1.000
_cell.angle_alpha   90.00
_cell.angle_beta   90.00
_cell.angle_gamma   90.00
#
_symmetry.space_group_name_H-M   'P 1'
#
loop_
_entity.id
_entity.type
_entity.pdbx_description
1 polymer ?
#
loop_
_entity_poly.entity_id
_entity_poly.type
_entity_poly.pdbx_seq_one_letter_code
_entity_poly.pdbx_strand_id
1 'polypeptide(L)'
;MRLFDYKFLPLVFCLALVGCSDNETSEVPNPENDEDIPEVSVDKIVSVDPTVKYQTIRGFGASDCWSPNYVGKYWTNHRDAITELLFSSEIVDGQPKGIGLSQWRVNLGAGSAEQGDASGIEDESRRAESYMTENGTYDWNKCEGQRYFMNRAKEMGVPDFILFSNSPLVQYTKNGKGFSNSGMNTNLKDDCYDDYAKYMADVAKHYTDDGYNITHISPVNEPQYNWDGGQEGSGWTNDQVARLARELDANLTANGLSNTDILLGEAGDWEYLYKVKNEQERSDVISAFFTPGSSAYVGDLQHVNNLICGHSYWTDGTWDGMRQVRLNVHNKAIASGLELWQSEWSMLGDGYSSSEFVGYDAATEMDIALYMSRVIHNDLTVAQVSSWCYWTSIDVTRWAPHKNRFLLISLVPQGGAETGDIKDEGSFNAAPTLWVLGNYSRFIRPGYVRVDLSMNESMNFFGSAWISPEGDKIVAVYTNYSDKAVKLIDGREGWDSQPTSVMIYTSSSSKHLKERIVPEDGDIYVDAKSVTTVVYELK
;
A
#
# COMPACT_ATOMS: atom_id res chain seq x y z
N MET A 1 -15.55 -20.77 -68.68
CA MET A 1 -15.58 -19.77 -69.78
C MET A 1 -16.94 -19.08 -69.72
N ARG A 2 -16.98 -17.74 -69.54
CA ARG A 2 -18.08 -16.77 -69.81
C ARG A 2 -19.56 -17.25 -69.62
N LEU A 3 -20.32 -16.77 -68.64
CA LEU A 3 -21.06 -15.48 -68.52
C LEU A 3 -22.58 -15.66 -68.77
N PHE A 4 -23.38 -15.01 -67.90
CA PHE A 4 -24.80 -14.59 -68.03
C PHE A 4 -25.86 -15.74 -68.06
N ASP A 5 -27.07 -15.61 -67.48
CA ASP A 5 -28.01 -14.48 -67.56
C ASP A 5 -29.10 -14.47 -66.44
N TYR A 6 -29.80 -13.33 -66.39
CA TYR A 6 -30.68 -12.80 -65.35
C TYR A 6 -32.20 -13.12 -65.48
N LYS A 7 -32.90 -12.97 -64.32
CA LYS A 7 -34.24 -12.37 -64.05
C LYS A 7 -35.52 -13.05 -64.55
N PHE A 8 -36.54 -13.11 -63.68
CA PHE A 8 -37.74 -12.23 -63.77
C PHE A 8 -38.60 -12.20 -62.48
N LEU A 9 -39.23 -11.03 -62.26
CA LEU A 9 -40.06 -10.54 -61.14
C LEU A 9 -41.56 -10.87 -61.35
N PRO A 10 -42.43 -10.78 -60.32
CA PRO A 10 -43.41 -9.65 -60.21
C PRO A 10 -43.80 -9.36 -58.72
N LEU A 11 -44.65 -8.41 -58.30
CA LEU A 11 -45.12 -7.08 -58.68
C LEU A 11 -45.98 -6.58 -57.48
N VAL A 12 -45.68 -5.39 -56.98
CA VAL A 12 -46.40 -4.40 -56.12
C VAL A 12 -47.90 -4.60 -55.75
N PHE A 13 -48.28 -4.29 -54.48
CA PHE A 13 -49.39 -3.35 -54.14
C PHE A 13 -49.33 -2.82 -52.69
N CYS A 14 -49.60 -1.52 -52.51
CA CYS A 14 -49.65 -0.76 -51.25
C CYS A 14 -51.02 -0.83 -50.55
N LEU A 15 -51.06 -0.62 -49.22
CA LEU A 15 -52.07 0.25 -48.56
C LEU A 15 -51.75 0.43 -47.06
N ALA A 16 -51.89 1.68 -46.58
CA ALA A 16 -51.87 2.06 -45.16
C ALA A 16 -53.29 2.43 -44.72
N LEU A 17 -53.71 2.04 -43.51
CA LEU A 17 -54.84 2.62 -42.78
C LEU A 17 -54.59 2.58 -41.26
N VAL A 18 -54.98 3.67 -40.60
CA VAL A 18 -54.86 4.02 -39.18
C VAL A 18 -55.96 3.34 -38.35
N GLY A 19 -55.67 2.97 -37.10
CA GLY A 19 -56.65 2.55 -36.08
C GLY A 19 -56.13 2.72 -34.65
N CYS A 20 -56.91 3.39 -33.81
CA CYS A 20 -56.64 3.80 -32.42
C CYS A 20 -56.69 2.68 -31.36
N SER A 21 -56.04 2.95 -30.21
CA SER A 21 -56.31 2.54 -28.81
C SER A 21 -56.41 1.03 -28.50
N ASP A 22 -55.83 0.48 -27.44
CA ASP A 22 -55.73 0.89 -26.05
C ASP A 22 -54.50 0.25 -25.37
N ASN A 23 -54.15 0.81 -24.22
CA ASN A 23 -53.16 0.36 -23.23
C ASN A 23 -53.01 -1.17 -23.10
N GLU A 24 -51.80 -1.66 -23.32
CA GLU A 24 -51.19 -2.61 -22.39
C GLU A 24 -49.87 -2.01 -21.93
N THR A 25 -49.84 -1.63 -20.65
CA THR A 25 -48.62 -1.29 -19.92
C THR A 25 -47.66 -2.47 -20.04
N SER A 26 -46.67 -2.34 -20.93
CA SER A 26 -45.48 -3.17 -20.88
C SER A 26 -44.78 -2.83 -19.58
N GLU A 27 -44.92 -3.69 -18.58
CA GLU A 27 -44.10 -3.66 -17.38
C GLU A 27 -42.64 -3.67 -17.82
N VAL A 28 -41.98 -2.54 -17.59
CA VAL A 28 -40.52 -2.45 -17.64
C VAL A 28 -40.02 -3.39 -16.54
N PRO A 29 -39.17 -4.40 -16.85
CA PRO A 29 -38.56 -5.19 -15.80
C PRO A 29 -37.69 -4.26 -14.96
N ASN A 30 -38.06 -4.13 -13.69
CA ASN A 30 -37.25 -3.47 -12.68
C ASN A 30 -36.00 -4.34 -12.46
N PRO A 31 -34.77 -3.87 -12.70
CA PRO A 31 -33.58 -4.61 -12.32
C PRO A 31 -33.31 -4.37 -10.84
N GLU A 32 -34.13 -4.95 -9.96
CA GLU A 32 -33.85 -4.96 -8.52
C GLU A 32 -32.84 -6.08 -8.24
N ASN A 33 -31.57 -5.70 -8.07
CA ASN A 33 -30.59 -6.04 -7.01
C ASN A 33 -30.61 -7.41 -6.26
N ASP A 34 -31.35 -8.43 -6.70
CA ASP A 34 -31.45 -9.72 -6.01
C ASP A 34 -30.31 -10.69 -6.32
N GLU A 35 -29.48 -10.42 -7.34
CA GLU A 35 -28.44 -11.35 -7.82
C GLU A 35 -27.23 -11.51 -6.87
N ASP A 36 -27.12 -10.70 -5.81
CA ASP A 36 -25.96 -10.67 -4.90
C ASP A 36 -26.25 -11.10 -3.45
N ILE A 37 -27.44 -11.67 -3.18
CA ILE A 37 -27.75 -12.26 -1.87
C ILE A 37 -27.33 -13.74 -1.86
N PRO A 38 -26.48 -14.19 -0.91
CA PRO A 38 -26.05 -15.58 -0.86
C PRO A 38 -27.19 -16.51 -0.43
N GLU A 39 -27.38 -17.62 -1.14
CA GLU A 39 -28.40 -18.64 -0.82
C GLU A 39 -28.18 -19.32 0.55
N VAL A 40 -26.92 -19.44 0.98
CA VAL A 40 -26.54 -20.08 2.24
C VAL A 40 -25.54 -19.20 2.99
N SER A 41 -25.83 -18.93 4.26
CA SER A 41 -24.95 -18.16 5.14
C SER A 41 -24.88 -18.75 6.55
N VAL A 42 -23.90 -18.29 7.32
CA VAL A 42 -23.78 -18.54 8.75
C VAL A 42 -23.87 -17.22 9.50
N ASP A 43 -24.67 -17.19 10.56
CA ASP A 43 -24.83 -15.99 11.38
C ASP A 43 -23.59 -15.74 12.26
N LYS A 44 -23.13 -14.50 12.27
CA LYS A 44 -22.08 -14.01 13.18
C LYS A 44 -22.55 -12.73 13.85
N ILE A 45 -22.52 -12.73 15.18
CA ILE A 45 -22.80 -11.54 15.99
C ILE A 45 -21.57 -10.65 15.97
N VAL A 46 -21.78 -9.39 15.60
CA VAL A 46 -20.79 -8.32 15.62
C VAL A 46 -21.41 -7.11 16.31
N SER A 47 -20.63 -6.30 17.02
CA SER A 47 -21.11 -5.04 17.59
C SER A 47 -20.05 -3.97 17.42
N VAL A 48 -20.41 -2.81 16.86
CA VAL A 48 -19.51 -1.65 16.74
C VAL A 48 -19.87 -0.61 17.78
N ASP A 49 -18.89 -0.15 18.55
CA ASP A 49 -19.03 0.92 19.55
C ASP A 49 -18.09 2.10 19.24
N PRO A 50 -18.60 3.20 18.66
CA PRO A 50 -17.79 4.37 18.31
C PRO A 50 -17.33 5.20 19.53
N THR A 51 -17.83 4.89 20.73
CA THR A 51 -17.46 5.60 21.97
C THR A 51 -16.13 5.11 22.55
N VAL A 52 -15.73 3.88 22.21
CA VAL A 52 -14.43 3.31 22.58
C VAL A 52 -13.45 3.53 21.41
N LYS A 53 -12.47 4.42 21.62
CA LYS A 53 -11.54 4.88 20.58
C LYS A 53 -10.12 4.39 20.82
N TYR A 54 -9.40 4.17 19.72
CA TYR A 54 -8.01 3.72 19.68
C TYR A 54 -7.16 4.74 18.89
N GLN A 55 -6.26 4.29 18.00
CA GLN A 55 -5.38 5.17 17.24
C GLN A 55 -6.10 5.89 16.08
N THR A 56 -5.60 7.08 15.75
CA THR A 56 -5.96 7.82 14.53
C THR A 56 -5.15 7.31 13.35
N ILE A 57 -5.79 7.10 12.21
CA ILE A 57 -5.16 6.65 10.97
C ILE A 57 -4.53 7.84 10.24
N ARG A 58 -3.25 7.70 9.89
CA ARG A 58 -2.47 8.63 9.06
C ARG A 58 -2.67 8.34 7.58
N GLY A 59 -2.71 7.07 7.20
CA GLY A 59 -3.05 6.72 5.83
C GLY A 59 -2.59 5.33 5.40
N PHE A 60 -2.83 5.07 4.13
CA PHE A 60 -2.44 3.84 3.46
C PHE A 60 -1.65 4.19 2.21
N GLY A 61 -0.56 3.46 1.97
CA GLY A 61 0.35 3.77 0.87
C GLY A 61 0.89 2.56 0.14
N ALA A 62 1.71 2.86 -0.87
CA ALA A 62 2.57 1.93 -1.57
C ALA A 62 3.83 2.66 -2.04
N SER A 63 4.81 1.91 -2.54
CA SER A 63 6.11 2.42 -2.96
C SER A 63 6.25 2.54 -4.47
N ASP A 64 6.89 3.62 -4.91
CA ASP A 64 7.25 3.87 -6.30
C ASP A 64 8.55 3.17 -6.75
N CYS A 65 9.14 2.34 -5.87
CA CYS A 65 10.43 1.73 -6.11
C CYS A 65 10.44 0.96 -7.45
N TRP A 66 11.47 1.22 -8.26
CA TRP A 66 11.78 0.48 -9.49
C TRP A 66 10.81 0.71 -10.67
N SER A 67 9.87 -0.21 -10.87
CA SER A 67 9.01 -0.30 -12.06
C SER A 67 8.17 0.95 -12.35
N PRO A 68 7.66 1.72 -11.36
CA PRO A 68 6.94 2.97 -11.60
C PRO A 68 7.76 4.02 -12.38
N ASN A 69 9.09 4.08 -12.23
CA ASN A 69 9.92 4.98 -13.04
C ASN A 69 9.91 4.58 -14.52
N TYR A 70 9.90 3.28 -14.82
CA TYR A 70 9.81 2.80 -16.20
C TYR A 70 8.42 3.03 -16.79
N VAL A 71 7.36 2.72 -16.04
CA VAL A 71 5.98 2.94 -16.50
C VAL A 71 5.72 4.42 -16.74
N GLY A 72 6.07 5.30 -15.81
CA GLY A 72 5.82 6.73 -15.94
C GLY A 72 6.56 7.35 -17.13
N LYS A 73 7.74 6.82 -17.48
CA LYS A 73 8.59 7.32 -18.57
C LYS A 73 8.26 6.72 -19.93
N TYR A 74 8.08 5.40 -20.03
CA TYR A 74 8.03 4.68 -21.31
C TYR A 74 6.62 4.22 -21.72
N TRP A 75 5.70 4.00 -20.77
CA TRP A 75 4.35 3.51 -21.08
C TRP A 75 3.43 4.71 -21.29
N THR A 76 2.89 4.88 -22.49
CA THR A 76 2.13 6.08 -22.85
C THR A 76 0.63 5.83 -22.96
N ASN A 77 0.20 4.59 -23.18
CA ASN A 77 -1.21 4.26 -23.34
C ASN A 77 -1.88 3.88 -22.01
N HIS A 78 -1.14 3.30 -21.06
CA HIS A 78 -1.70 2.74 -19.84
C HIS A 78 -1.31 3.44 -18.54
N ARG A 79 -0.29 4.31 -18.53
CA ARG A 79 0.17 4.98 -17.28
C ARG A 79 -0.92 5.83 -16.60
N ASP A 80 -1.89 6.36 -17.36
CA ASP A 80 -3.04 7.07 -16.80
C ASP A 80 -4.01 6.14 -16.05
N ALA A 81 -4.35 4.99 -16.64
CA ALA A 81 -5.22 4.01 -15.99
C ALA A 81 -4.54 3.39 -14.75
N ILE A 82 -3.23 3.13 -14.83
CA ILE A 82 -2.45 2.59 -13.71
C ILE A 82 -2.42 3.59 -12.54
N THR A 83 -2.19 4.88 -12.82
CA THR A 83 -2.22 5.90 -11.76
C THR A 83 -3.64 6.13 -11.22
N GLU A 84 -4.67 6.01 -12.05
CA GLU A 84 -6.07 6.06 -11.59
C GLU A 84 -6.38 4.91 -10.62
N LEU A 85 -5.96 3.68 -10.91
CA LEU A 85 -6.13 2.53 -10.02
C LEU A 85 -5.51 2.73 -8.63
N LEU A 86 -4.36 3.40 -8.56
CA LEU A 86 -3.65 3.64 -7.29
C LEU A 86 -4.24 4.82 -6.51
N PHE A 87 -4.46 5.96 -7.18
CA PHE A 87 -4.68 7.23 -6.47
C PHE A 87 -6.11 7.75 -6.53
N SER A 88 -6.93 7.31 -7.49
CA SER A 88 -8.28 7.84 -7.61
C SER A 88 -9.15 7.42 -6.43
N SER A 89 -9.77 8.41 -5.79
CA SER A 89 -10.86 8.19 -4.85
C SER A 89 -12.24 8.39 -5.50
N GLU A 90 -12.37 8.37 -6.83
CA GLU A 90 -13.68 8.50 -7.47
C GLU A 90 -14.43 7.16 -7.48
N ILE A 91 -15.75 7.22 -7.31
CA ILE A 91 -16.67 6.11 -7.55
C ILE A 91 -17.62 6.55 -8.66
N VAL A 92 -17.73 5.74 -9.72
CA VAL A 92 -18.61 6.01 -10.86
C VAL A 92 -19.53 4.81 -11.01
N ASP A 93 -20.85 5.05 -10.99
CA ASP A 93 -21.89 4.02 -11.10
C ASP A 93 -21.67 2.83 -10.14
N GLY A 94 -21.27 3.14 -8.90
CA GLY A 94 -21.00 2.14 -7.85
C GLY A 94 -19.70 1.36 -7.99
N GLN A 95 -18.83 1.72 -8.94
CA GLN A 95 -17.51 1.09 -9.11
C GLN A 95 -16.40 2.10 -8.77
N PRO A 96 -15.55 1.82 -7.76
CA PRO A 96 -14.33 2.59 -7.53
C PRO A 96 -13.41 2.54 -8.75
N LYS A 97 -12.94 3.71 -9.18
CA LYS A 97 -11.92 3.83 -10.25
C LYS A 97 -10.52 3.43 -9.77
N GLY A 98 -10.28 3.55 -8.47
CA GLY A 98 -9.04 3.15 -7.83
C GLY A 98 -9.21 2.97 -6.33
N ILE A 99 -8.10 2.66 -5.67
CA ILE A 99 -8.05 2.40 -4.23
C ILE A 99 -7.84 3.66 -3.39
N GLY A 100 -7.54 4.79 -4.03
CA GLY A 100 -7.38 6.07 -3.37
C GLY A 100 -6.29 6.04 -2.31
N LEU A 101 -5.06 5.61 -2.61
CA LEU A 101 -3.96 5.71 -1.65
C LEU A 101 -3.88 7.13 -1.05
N SER A 102 -3.57 7.24 0.24
CA SER A 102 -3.40 8.53 0.92
C SER A 102 -1.94 8.84 1.24
N GLN A 103 -1.04 7.90 1.01
CA GLN A 103 0.39 8.09 1.15
C GLN A 103 1.12 7.53 -0.07
N TRP A 104 2.14 8.23 -0.55
CA TRP A 104 3.01 7.76 -1.65
C TRP A 104 4.46 7.78 -1.22
N ARG A 105 5.10 6.60 -1.19
CA ARG A 105 6.51 6.46 -0.83
C ARG A 105 7.38 6.56 -2.10
N VAL A 106 8.25 7.56 -2.15
CA VAL A 106 9.08 7.92 -3.30
C VAL A 106 10.53 7.54 -3.01
N ASN A 107 11.09 6.61 -3.77
CA ASN A 107 12.45 6.15 -3.64
C ASN A 107 13.44 7.21 -4.14
N LEU A 108 14.30 7.68 -3.26
CA LEU A 108 15.50 8.43 -3.57
C LEU A 108 16.61 7.44 -3.94
N GLY A 109 16.64 7.07 -5.21
CA GLY A 109 17.63 6.14 -5.75
C GLY A 109 19.07 6.59 -5.53
N ALA A 110 19.97 5.64 -5.38
CA ALA A 110 21.38 5.89 -5.13
C ALA A 110 22.17 6.31 -6.40
N GLY A 111 21.56 6.19 -7.58
CA GLY A 111 22.19 6.47 -8.86
C GLY A 111 22.80 5.23 -9.52
N SER A 112 22.30 4.03 -9.21
CA SER A 112 22.74 2.79 -9.85
C SER A 112 22.30 2.68 -11.31
N ALA A 113 21.22 3.35 -11.72
CA ALA A 113 20.75 3.35 -13.11
C ALA A 113 21.78 4.00 -14.04
N GLU A 114 22.39 5.10 -13.62
CA GLU A 114 23.43 5.83 -14.35
C GLU A 114 24.69 4.99 -14.54
N GLN A 115 24.98 4.07 -13.61
CA GLN A 115 26.10 3.14 -13.74
C GLN A 115 25.84 2.00 -14.74
N GLY A 116 24.58 1.77 -15.13
CA GLY A 116 24.21 0.66 -16.02
C GLY A 116 24.74 -0.68 -15.51
N ASP A 117 25.34 -1.48 -16.38
CA ASP A 117 25.92 -2.78 -16.01
C ASP A 117 27.08 -2.67 -15.03
N ALA A 118 27.76 -1.52 -15.01
CA ALA A 118 28.81 -1.28 -14.02
C ALA A 118 28.23 -1.18 -12.60
N SER A 119 26.92 -1.00 -12.40
CA SER A 119 26.29 -1.02 -11.08
C SER A 119 26.48 -2.36 -10.35
N GLY A 120 26.63 -3.47 -11.08
CA GLY A 120 26.61 -4.82 -10.52
C GLY A 120 25.21 -5.32 -10.12
N ILE A 121 24.16 -4.54 -10.36
CA ILE A 121 22.77 -4.98 -10.21
C ILE A 121 22.34 -5.57 -11.56
N GLU A 122 22.16 -6.89 -11.60
CA GLU A 122 21.89 -7.63 -12.84
C GLU A 122 20.51 -7.28 -13.42
N ASP A 123 19.48 -7.21 -12.59
CA ASP A 123 18.14 -6.84 -13.03
C ASP A 123 18.06 -5.32 -13.25
N GLU A 124 17.99 -4.91 -14.51
CA GLU A 124 17.93 -3.49 -14.87
C GLU A 124 16.76 -2.79 -14.16
N SER A 125 15.61 -3.45 -13.99
CA SER A 125 14.44 -2.82 -13.37
C SER A 125 14.69 -2.41 -11.92
N ARG A 126 15.64 -3.04 -11.23
CA ARG A 126 15.99 -2.74 -9.83
C ARG A 126 17.03 -1.64 -9.66
N ARG A 127 17.52 -1.07 -10.76
CA ARG A 127 18.40 0.09 -10.75
C ARG A 127 17.57 1.36 -10.58
N ALA A 128 18.08 2.35 -9.86
CA ALA A 128 17.36 3.60 -9.59
C ALA A 128 18.19 4.83 -10.00
N GLU A 129 17.54 5.81 -10.61
CA GLU A 129 18.12 7.12 -10.93
C GLU A 129 18.27 7.95 -9.64
N SER A 130 19.18 8.92 -9.65
CA SER A 130 19.28 9.94 -8.60
C SER A 130 19.27 11.34 -9.19
N TYR A 131 18.71 12.33 -8.49
CA TYR A 131 18.78 13.73 -8.95
C TYR A 131 20.22 14.26 -8.97
N MET A 132 21.11 13.63 -8.19
CA MET A 132 22.52 13.95 -8.18
C MET A 132 23.21 13.45 -9.46
N THR A 133 24.00 14.30 -10.08
CA THR A 133 24.84 13.94 -11.23
C THR A 133 26.21 13.47 -10.78
N GLU A 134 27.00 12.85 -11.66
CA GLU A 134 28.37 12.42 -11.35
C GLU A 134 29.28 13.58 -10.90
N ASN A 135 28.99 14.80 -11.35
CA ASN A 135 29.76 16.01 -11.02
C ASN A 135 29.33 16.69 -9.71
N GLY A 136 28.39 16.09 -8.95
CA GLY A 136 27.91 16.67 -7.69
C GLY A 136 26.90 17.81 -7.85
N THR A 137 26.31 17.98 -9.05
CA THR A 137 25.23 18.94 -9.31
C THR A 137 23.87 18.26 -9.45
N TYR A 138 22.77 18.99 -9.25
CA TYR A 138 21.41 18.46 -9.46
C TYR A 138 20.96 18.55 -10.92
N ASP A 139 20.31 17.48 -11.40
CA ASP A 139 19.48 17.50 -12.60
C ASP A 139 18.03 17.14 -12.23
N TRP A 140 17.19 18.16 -12.08
CA TRP A 140 15.78 18.01 -11.74
C TRP A 140 14.93 17.40 -12.87
N ASN A 141 15.50 17.17 -14.06
CA ASN A 141 14.84 16.45 -15.15
C ASN A 141 15.02 14.93 -15.07
N LYS A 142 15.82 14.39 -14.14
CA LYS A 142 15.93 12.95 -13.85
C LYS A 142 14.77 12.39 -13.02
N CYS A 143 14.62 11.06 -12.97
CA CYS A 143 13.50 10.38 -12.30
C CYS A 143 12.14 10.74 -12.94
N GLU A 144 12.13 10.87 -14.26
CA GLU A 144 10.97 11.34 -15.04
C GLU A 144 9.69 10.55 -14.75
N GLY A 145 9.78 9.22 -14.65
CA GLY A 145 8.62 8.40 -14.35
C GLY A 145 8.15 8.53 -12.91
N GLN A 146 9.06 8.63 -11.94
CA GLN A 146 8.69 8.90 -10.55
C GLN A 146 7.98 10.25 -10.42
N ARG A 147 8.50 11.30 -11.08
CA ARG A 147 7.85 12.62 -11.15
C ARG A 147 6.44 12.52 -11.73
N TYR A 148 6.24 11.70 -12.77
CA TYR A 148 4.91 11.45 -13.32
C TYR A 148 3.95 10.91 -12.26
N PHE A 149 4.34 9.85 -11.55
CA PHE A 149 3.52 9.27 -10.48
C PHE A 149 3.26 10.26 -9.35
N MET A 150 4.27 11.01 -8.91
CA MET A 150 4.09 12.05 -7.90
C MET A 150 3.09 13.12 -8.35
N ASN A 151 3.19 13.60 -9.60
CA ASN A 151 2.26 14.58 -10.16
C ASN A 151 0.82 14.02 -10.20
N ARG A 152 0.64 12.78 -10.66
CA ARG A 152 -0.69 12.13 -10.71
C ARG A 152 -1.28 11.91 -9.33
N ALA A 153 -0.47 11.47 -8.36
CA ALA A 153 -0.86 11.35 -6.96
C ALA A 153 -1.35 12.70 -6.41
N LYS A 154 -0.59 13.78 -6.65
CA LYS A 154 -0.96 15.13 -6.22
C LYS A 154 -2.26 15.62 -6.87
N GLU A 155 -2.41 15.42 -8.19
CA GLU A 155 -3.64 15.77 -8.93
C GLU A 155 -4.87 15.03 -8.41
N MET A 156 -4.70 13.79 -7.96
CA MET A 156 -5.78 12.96 -7.37
C MET A 156 -5.94 13.14 -5.85
N GLY A 157 -5.22 14.10 -5.26
CA GLY A 157 -5.42 14.51 -3.87
C GLY A 157 -4.76 13.60 -2.84
N VAL A 158 -3.67 12.90 -3.19
CA VAL A 158 -2.83 12.20 -2.20
C VAL A 158 -2.19 13.25 -1.27
N PRO A 159 -2.50 13.24 0.04
CA PRO A 159 -2.05 14.28 0.95
C PRO A 159 -0.60 14.12 1.40
N ASP A 160 -0.05 12.90 1.45
CA ASP A 160 1.27 12.67 2.05
C ASP A 160 2.26 12.04 1.06
N PHE A 161 3.40 12.70 0.88
CA PHE A 161 4.56 12.14 0.20
C PHE A 161 5.65 11.82 1.23
N ILE A 162 6.20 10.61 1.15
CA ILE A 162 7.30 10.15 2.00
C ILE A 162 8.47 9.86 1.07
N LEU A 163 9.57 10.61 1.21
CA LEU A 163 10.80 10.28 0.51
C LEU A 163 11.51 9.19 1.30
N PHE A 164 12.01 8.14 0.67
CA PHE A 164 12.81 7.13 1.36
C PHE A 164 14.03 6.72 0.54
N SER A 165 15.07 6.19 1.18
CA SER A 165 16.24 5.71 0.44
C SER A 165 16.71 4.34 0.90
N ASN A 166 16.97 3.47 -0.07
CA ASN A 166 17.56 2.16 0.18
C ASN A 166 19.07 2.23 0.44
N SER A 167 19.77 3.21 -0.15
CA SER A 167 21.23 3.27 -0.10
C SER A 167 21.76 4.69 -0.29
N PRO A 168 22.89 5.06 0.34
CA PRO A 168 23.55 6.31 0.02
C PRO A 168 23.91 6.43 -1.45
N LEU A 169 23.95 7.66 -1.95
CA LEU A 169 24.38 7.98 -3.31
C LEU A 169 25.74 7.34 -3.64
N VAL A 170 25.87 6.75 -4.84
CA VAL A 170 27.08 6.02 -5.26
C VAL A 170 28.36 6.86 -5.21
N GLN A 171 28.25 8.19 -5.33
CA GLN A 171 29.37 9.14 -5.21
C GLN A 171 29.88 9.24 -3.76
N TYR A 172 29.03 8.92 -2.79
CA TYR A 172 29.28 9.00 -1.35
C TYR A 172 29.51 7.63 -0.71
N THR A 173 29.34 6.54 -1.44
CA THR A 173 29.62 5.19 -0.92
C THR A 173 31.11 4.82 -0.97
N LYS A 174 31.51 3.92 -0.08
CA LYS A 174 32.89 3.41 0.08
C LYS A 174 33.34 2.59 -1.12
N ASN A 175 32.43 1.84 -1.73
CA ASN A 175 32.71 0.99 -2.89
C ASN A 175 32.29 1.61 -4.23
N GLY A 176 31.67 2.80 -4.21
CA GLY A 176 31.15 3.45 -5.41
C GLY A 176 29.96 2.72 -6.05
N LYS A 177 29.21 1.93 -5.28
CA LYS A 177 28.04 1.14 -5.73
C LYS A 177 26.84 1.39 -4.84
N GLY A 178 25.66 1.03 -5.35
CA GLY A 178 24.38 1.12 -4.63
C GLY A 178 24.14 -0.01 -3.63
N PHE A 179 24.88 -1.12 -3.70
CA PHE A 179 24.87 -2.20 -2.70
C PHE A 179 26.14 -2.14 -1.83
N SER A 180 26.15 -2.79 -0.67
CA SER A 180 27.21 -2.69 0.32
C SER A 180 28.09 -3.93 0.40
N ASN A 181 29.41 -3.75 0.53
CA ASN A 181 30.33 -4.79 0.99
C ASN A 181 30.88 -4.49 2.40
N SER A 182 30.22 -3.60 3.15
CA SER A 182 30.60 -3.15 4.49
C SER A 182 29.96 -3.97 5.63
N GLY A 183 29.23 -5.03 5.29
CA GLY A 183 28.57 -5.92 6.25
C GLY A 183 27.57 -5.15 7.11
N MET A 184 27.75 -5.20 8.43
CA MET A 184 26.87 -4.51 9.38
C MET A 184 26.98 -2.98 9.38
N ASN A 185 28.05 -2.45 8.80
CA ASN A 185 28.31 -1.01 8.79
C ASN A 185 27.81 -0.37 7.51
N THR A 186 27.51 0.92 7.59
CA THR A 186 27.13 1.72 6.43
C THR A 186 28.17 1.68 5.32
N ASN A 187 27.67 1.59 4.08
CA ASN A 187 28.45 1.83 2.88
C ASN A 187 28.75 3.32 2.67
N LEU A 188 28.17 4.24 3.45
CA LEU A 188 28.48 5.67 3.38
C LEU A 188 29.90 5.96 3.88
N LYS A 189 30.63 6.84 3.17
CA LYS A 189 31.94 7.35 3.60
C LYS A 189 31.80 8.24 4.85
N ASP A 190 32.78 8.15 5.75
CA ASP A 190 32.72 8.84 7.04
C ASP A 190 32.66 10.37 6.91
N ASP A 191 33.17 10.93 5.82
CA ASP A 191 33.17 12.36 5.51
C ASP A 191 31.97 12.82 4.67
N CYS A 192 31.03 11.93 4.31
CA CYS A 192 29.89 12.26 3.43
C CYS A 192 28.51 12.23 4.15
N TYR A 193 28.48 12.19 5.49
CA TYR A 193 27.23 12.18 6.25
C TYR A 193 26.38 13.45 6.05
N ASP A 194 27.02 14.63 6.15
CA ASP A 194 26.37 15.91 5.88
C ASP A 194 25.96 16.03 4.40
N ASP A 195 26.84 15.65 3.46
CA ASP A 195 26.53 15.69 2.02
C ASP A 195 25.30 14.85 1.65
N TYR A 196 25.19 13.65 2.23
CA TYR A 196 24.05 12.76 1.97
C TYR A 196 22.76 13.27 2.63
N ALA A 197 22.84 13.78 3.86
CA ALA A 197 21.72 14.45 4.52
C ALA A 197 21.24 15.68 3.74
N LYS A 198 22.18 16.50 3.27
CA LYS A 198 21.93 17.66 2.43
C LYS A 198 21.22 17.28 1.13
N TYR A 199 21.64 16.20 0.47
CA TYR A 199 20.96 15.70 -0.72
C TYR A 199 19.46 15.44 -0.47
N MET A 200 19.13 14.70 0.59
CA MET A 200 17.75 14.40 0.93
C MET A 200 16.94 15.66 1.26
N ALA A 201 17.51 16.60 2.01
CA ALA A 201 16.86 17.87 2.34
C ALA A 201 16.66 18.78 1.11
N ASP A 202 17.63 18.83 0.19
CA ASP A 202 17.52 19.62 -1.04
C ASP A 202 16.42 19.06 -1.97
N VAL A 203 16.30 17.73 -2.10
CA VAL A 203 15.23 17.09 -2.87
C VAL A 203 13.86 17.35 -2.23
N ALA A 204 13.75 17.21 -0.90
CA ALA A 204 12.53 17.54 -0.18
C ALA A 204 12.13 19.01 -0.34
N LYS A 205 13.12 19.92 -0.31
CA LYS A 205 12.90 21.35 -0.57
C LYS A 205 12.41 21.61 -1.98
N HIS A 206 13.03 21.00 -2.99
CA HIS A 206 12.59 21.15 -4.38
C HIS A 206 11.10 20.79 -4.54
N TYR A 207 10.69 19.63 -4.02
CA TYR A 207 9.29 19.21 -4.09
C TYR A 207 8.34 20.06 -3.23
N THR A 208 8.78 20.48 -2.04
CA THR A 208 7.97 21.37 -1.19
C THR A 208 7.74 22.72 -1.87
N ASP A 209 8.77 23.30 -2.49
CA ASP A 209 8.67 24.57 -3.24
C ASP A 209 7.73 24.43 -4.46
N ASP A 210 7.67 23.23 -5.07
CA ASP A 210 6.72 22.88 -6.15
C ASP A 210 5.32 22.51 -5.63
N GLY A 211 5.08 22.63 -4.32
CA GLY A 211 3.77 22.46 -3.68
C GLY A 211 3.37 21.00 -3.44
N TYR A 212 4.32 20.07 -3.37
CA TYR A 212 4.10 18.72 -2.85
C TYR A 212 4.21 18.74 -1.32
N ASN A 213 3.34 18.00 -0.63
CA ASN A 213 3.42 17.89 0.82
C ASN A 213 4.38 16.75 1.22
N ILE A 214 5.68 17.07 1.24
CA ILE A 214 6.71 16.13 1.72
C ILE A 214 6.63 16.09 3.25
N THR A 215 5.93 15.08 3.78
CA THR A 215 5.69 14.95 5.21
C THR A 215 6.87 14.31 5.93
N HIS A 216 7.51 13.33 5.28
CA HIS A 216 8.58 12.55 5.91
C HIS A 216 9.73 12.25 4.95
N ILE A 217 10.93 12.12 5.52
CA ILE A 217 12.09 11.50 4.90
C ILE A 217 12.52 10.28 5.73
N SER A 218 12.57 9.12 5.09
CA SER A 218 13.10 7.88 5.66
C SER A 218 14.51 7.61 5.10
N PRO A 219 15.58 7.92 5.84
CA PRO A 219 16.93 7.97 5.25
C PRO A 219 17.60 6.60 5.07
N VAL A 220 17.05 5.54 5.68
CA VAL A 220 17.67 4.21 5.76
C VAL A 220 16.60 3.12 5.68
N ASN A 221 16.81 2.13 4.82
CA ASN A 221 15.94 0.95 4.70
C ASN A 221 16.59 -0.31 5.29
N GLU A 222 15.84 -1.07 6.10
CA GLU A 222 16.23 -2.35 6.73
C GLU A 222 17.70 -2.42 7.17
N PRO A 223 18.11 -1.55 8.13
CA PRO A 223 19.51 -1.39 8.52
C PRO A 223 20.16 -2.68 9.05
N GLN A 224 19.36 -3.64 9.50
CA GLN A 224 19.83 -4.90 10.04
C GLN A 224 20.40 -5.88 9.00
N TYR A 225 20.18 -5.66 7.70
CA TYR A 225 20.71 -6.54 6.66
C TYR A 225 22.02 -6.01 6.06
N ASN A 226 22.83 -6.89 5.48
CA ASN A 226 24.15 -6.51 4.95
C ASN A 226 24.08 -5.93 3.53
N TRP A 227 23.03 -6.28 2.77
CA TRP A 227 22.76 -5.77 1.42
C TRP A 227 23.93 -5.90 0.44
N ASP A 228 24.39 -7.14 0.19
CA ASP A 228 25.61 -7.44 -0.59
C ASP A 228 25.42 -7.64 -2.10
N GLY A 229 24.19 -7.49 -2.60
CA GLY A 229 23.90 -7.51 -4.04
C GLY A 229 22.40 -7.57 -4.35
N GLY A 230 22.08 -7.68 -5.64
CA GLY A 230 20.70 -7.88 -6.16
C GLY A 230 19.79 -6.66 -6.17
N GLN A 231 20.04 -5.66 -5.32
CA GLN A 231 19.37 -4.36 -5.29
C GLN A 231 20.23 -3.31 -4.58
N GLU A 232 19.81 -2.04 -4.61
CA GLU A 232 20.38 -1.00 -3.74
C GLU A 232 20.09 -1.32 -2.26
N GLY A 233 21.08 -1.11 -1.40
CA GLY A 233 20.95 -1.35 0.04
C GLY A 233 22.26 -1.09 0.80
N SER A 234 22.15 -0.83 2.10
CA SER A 234 23.30 -0.73 3.00
C SER A 234 22.92 -1.16 4.41
N GLY A 235 23.76 -1.95 5.08
CA GLY A 235 23.62 -2.18 6.52
C GLY A 235 23.97 -0.94 7.33
N TRP A 236 23.41 -0.80 8.53
CA TRP A 236 23.72 0.31 9.44
C TRP A 236 23.64 -0.14 10.89
N THR A 237 24.52 0.39 11.74
CA THR A 237 24.32 0.35 13.18
C THR A 237 23.38 1.46 13.64
N ASN A 238 22.74 1.29 14.80
CA ASN A 238 21.89 2.31 15.42
C ASN A 238 22.66 3.63 15.60
N ASP A 239 23.93 3.60 16.01
CA ASP A 239 24.76 4.82 16.12
C ASP A 239 24.99 5.50 14.76
N GLN A 240 25.16 4.73 13.69
CA GLN A 240 25.33 5.28 12.34
C GLN A 240 24.03 5.88 11.81
N VAL A 241 22.88 5.24 12.07
CA VAL A 241 21.56 5.83 11.73
C VAL A 241 21.34 7.12 12.51
N ALA A 242 21.62 7.12 13.82
CA ALA A 242 21.49 8.31 14.67
C ALA A 242 22.41 9.45 14.23
N ARG A 243 23.63 9.15 13.77
CA ARG A 243 24.52 10.16 13.18
C ARG A 243 23.89 10.78 11.93
N LEU A 244 23.36 9.97 11.02
CA LEU A 244 22.71 10.48 9.80
C LEU A 244 21.46 11.31 10.13
N ALA A 245 20.66 10.87 11.10
CA ALA A 245 19.47 11.60 11.55
C ALA A 245 19.82 13.01 12.07
N ARG A 246 20.93 13.17 12.80
CA ARG A 246 21.40 14.48 13.29
C ARG A 246 21.82 15.42 12.15
N GLU A 247 22.52 14.90 11.14
CA GLU A 247 22.88 15.72 9.96
C GLU A 247 21.64 16.09 9.15
N LEU A 248 20.67 15.17 9.02
CA LEU A 248 19.42 15.42 8.31
C LEU A 248 18.56 16.45 9.04
N ASP A 249 18.45 16.38 10.37
CA ASP A 249 17.74 17.37 11.20
C ASP A 249 18.30 18.79 10.99
N ALA A 250 19.63 18.94 11.01
CA ALA A 250 20.29 20.21 10.75
C ALA A 250 20.01 20.73 9.32
N ASN A 251 20.06 19.85 8.32
CA ASN A 251 19.81 20.22 6.92
C ASN A 251 18.34 20.55 6.64
N LEU A 252 17.38 19.87 7.29
CA LEU A 252 15.95 20.20 7.22
C LEU A 252 15.68 21.58 7.82
N THR A 253 16.28 21.87 8.98
CA THR A 253 16.21 23.19 9.62
C THR A 253 16.80 24.27 8.73
N ALA A 254 17.99 24.04 8.16
CA ALA A 254 18.67 24.99 7.29
C ALA A 254 17.87 25.29 6.00
N ASN A 255 17.10 24.32 5.50
CA ASN A 255 16.24 24.45 4.34
C ASN A 255 14.84 25.01 4.65
N GLY A 256 14.53 25.29 5.92
CA GLY A 256 13.23 25.81 6.33
C GLY A 256 12.08 24.81 6.22
N LEU A 257 12.38 23.51 6.27
CA LEU A 257 11.42 22.42 6.09
C LEU A 257 10.73 22.04 7.41
N SER A 258 10.08 23.00 8.07
CA SER A 258 9.48 22.82 9.41
C SER A 258 8.33 21.81 9.48
N ASN A 259 7.80 21.36 8.34
CA ASN A 259 6.69 20.41 8.24
C ASN A 259 7.14 19.04 7.67
N THR A 260 8.44 18.82 7.55
CA THR A 260 9.02 17.56 7.11
C THR A 260 9.77 16.93 8.26
N ASP A 261 9.38 15.71 8.61
CA ASP A 261 9.96 14.94 9.71
C ASP A 261 10.84 13.79 9.20
N ILE A 262 11.68 13.26 10.07
CA ILE A 262 12.54 12.11 9.82
C ILE A 262 11.82 10.87 10.32
N LEU A 263 11.53 9.94 9.41
CA LEU A 263 10.94 8.65 9.74
C LEU A 263 12.07 7.62 9.97
N LEU A 264 12.16 7.10 11.19
CA LEU A 264 13.20 6.15 11.60
C LEU A 264 12.61 4.80 11.97
N GLY A 265 13.48 3.78 11.95
CA GLY A 265 13.14 2.40 12.25
C GLY A 265 13.40 1.53 11.04
N GLU A 266 12.44 1.52 10.10
CA GLU A 266 12.46 0.74 8.84
C GLU A 266 13.01 -0.67 9.00
N ALA A 267 12.79 -1.27 10.18
CA ALA A 267 13.28 -2.59 10.45
C ALA A 267 12.43 -3.57 9.66
N GLY A 268 13.07 -4.29 8.73
CA GLY A 268 12.50 -5.41 7.98
C GLY A 268 11.77 -6.48 8.80
N ASP A 269 11.88 -6.48 10.12
CA ASP A 269 11.15 -7.35 11.04
C ASP A 269 10.87 -6.59 12.36
N TRP A 270 9.61 -6.60 12.81
CA TRP A 270 9.16 -6.00 14.07
C TRP A 270 10.02 -6.32 15.30
N GLU A 271 10.61 -7.51 15.36
CA GLU A 271 11.41 -7.97 16.50
C GLU A 271 12.66 -7.13 16.74
N TYR A 272 13.28 -6.56 15.70
CA TYR A 272 14.43 -5.67 15.88
C TYR A 272 14.06 -4.38 16.61
N LEU A 273 12.80 -3.96 16.58
CA LEU A 273 12.40 -2.72 17.25
C LEU A 273 12.42 -2.82 18.77
N TYR A 274 12.11 -3.98 19.35
CA TYR A 274 11.85 -4.11 20.79
C TYR A 274 12.75 -5.09 21.55
N LYS A 275 13.56 -5.90 20.85
CA LYS A 275 14.51 -6.82 21.49
C LYS A 275 15.81 -6.93 20.70
N VAL A 276 16.81 -7.53 21.33
CA VAL A 276 18.04 -7.94 20.68
C VAL A 276 17.79 -9.17 19.81
N LYS A 277 18.04 -9.06 18.52
CA LYS A 277 17.91 -10.15 17.54
C LYS A 277 19.18 -10.19 16.68
N ASN A 278 19.86 -11.32 16.66
CA ASN A 278 21.18 -11.47 16.03
C ASN A 278 22.23 -10.52 16.64
N GLU A 279 22.46 -9.33 16.08
CA GLU A 279 23.46 -8.37 16.55
C GLU A 279 22.85 -7.21 17.36
N GLN A 280 23.52 -6.83 18.46
CA GLN A 280 23.07 -5.78 19.39
C GLN A 280 23.05 -4.40 18.73
N GLU A 281 24.02 -4.12 17.86
CA GLU A 281 24.28 -2.83 17.25
C GLU A 281 23.18 -2.41 16.27
N ARG A 282 22.30 -3.34 15.87
CA ARG A 282 21.22 -3.15 14.88
C ARG A 282 19.85 -3.58 15.41
N SER A 283 19.74 -3.76 16.72
CA SER A 283 18.55 -4.26 17.41
C SER A 283 18.12 -3.35 18.55
N ASP A 284 16.98 -3.67 19.17
CA ASP A 284 16.36 -2.90 20.25
C ASP A 284 16.27 -1.41 19.88
N VAL A 285 15.85 -1.15 18.64
CA VAL A 285 15.90 0.16 17.98
C VAL A 285 15.14 1.23 18.77
N ILE A 286 13.98 0.89 19.36
CA ILE A 286 13.21 1.81 20.19
C ILE A 286 14.06 2.29 21.38
N SER A 287 14.72 1.36 22.08
CA SER A 287 15.58 1.73 23.21
C SER A 287 16.77 2.57 22.74
N ALA A 288 17.39 2.20 21.62
CA ALA A 288 18.55 2.90 21.09
C ALA A 288 18.23 4.36 20.75
N PHE A 289 17.12 4.64 20.08
CA PHE A 289 16.76 5.98 19.58
C PHE A 289 16.02 6.86 20.60
N PHE A 290 15.21 6.26 21.48
CA PHE A 290 14.28 7.00 22.33
C PHE A 290 14.54 6.87 23.84
N THR A 291 15.66 6.27 24.26
CA THR A 291 16.08 6.30 25.68
C THR A 291 17.14 7.39 25.92
N PRO A 292 16.82 8.43 26.73
CA PRO A 292 17.81 9.44 27.09
C PRO A 292 19.07 8.84 27.71
N GLY A 293 20.24 9.25 27.20
CA GLY A 293 21.55 8.73 27.62
C GLY A 293 22.11 7.60 26.74
N SER A 294 21.31 7.05 25.82
CA SER A 294 21.83 6.22 24.72
C SER A 294 22.74 7.04 23.80
N SER A 295 23.82 6.46 23.27
CA SER A 295 24.66 7.10 22.25
C SER A 295 23.91 7.38 20.94
N ALA A 296 22.91 6.55 20.65
CA ALA A 296 22.04 6.68 19.50
C ALA A 296 20.75 7.48 19.80
N TYR A 297 20.65 8.15 20.95
CA TYR A 297 19.47 8.96 21.28
C TYR A 297 19.28 10.10 20.27
N VAL A 298 18.07 10.17 19.71
CA VAL A 298 17.64 11.16 18.70
C VAL A 298 16.25 11.73 18.99
N GLY A 299 15.62 11.34 20.10
CA GLY A 299 14.28 11.81 20.47
C GLY A 299 14.21 13.28 20.90
N ASP A 300 15.32 14.01 20.91
CA ASP A 300 15.42 15.46 21.16
C ASP A 300 15.66 16.30 19.89
N LEU A 301 15.75 15.66 18.72
CA LEU A 301 15.89 16.35 17.44
C LEU A 301 14.59 17.03 17.03
N GLN A 302 14.69 18.18 16.37
CA GLN A 302 13.54 19.01 15.99
C GLN A 302 12.61 18.31 15.01
N HIS A 303 13.19 17.56 14.08
CA HIS A 303 12.50 16.86 13.00
C HIS A 303 12.29 15.37 13.32
N VAL A 304 12.52 14.90 14.54
CA VAL A 304 12.21 13.52 14.94
C VAL A 304 11.00 13.53 15.86
N ASN A 305 9.86 13.13 15.32
CA ASN A 305 8.64 12.96 16.11
C ASN A 305 8.72 11.73 17.03
N ASN A 306 7.79 11.67 17.98
CA ASN A 306 7.53 10.46 18.78
C ASN A 306 6.83 9.38 17.95
N LEU A 307 7.52 8.90 16.92
CA LEU A 307 7.06 7.97 15.90
C LEU A 307 8.21 7.05 15.52
N ILE A 308 7.91 5.77 15.33
CA ILE A 308 8.83 4.79 14.75
C ILE A 308 8.09 3.88 13.78
N CYS A 309 8.78 3.42 12.72
CA CYS A 309 8.22 2.49 11.76
C CYS A 309 8.96 1.14 11.70
N GLY A 310 8.30 0.15 11.11
CA GLY A 310 8.87 -1.15 10.82
C GLY A 310 8.07 -1.89 9.75
N HIS A 311 8.64 -2.99 9.29
CA HIS A 311 8.08 -3.84 8.24
C HIS A 311 7.44 -5.08 8.85
N SER A 312 6.40 -5.58 8.19
CA SER A 312 5.64 -6.74 8.69
C SER A 312 6.18 -8.09 8.24
N TYR A 313 7.38 -8.14 7.66
CA TYR A 313 7.96 -9.39 7.16
C TYR A 313 8.42 -10.32 8.29
N TRP A 314 8.57 -11.61 7.94
CA TRP A 314 9.18 -12.68 8.74
C TRP A 314 8.47 -13.04 10.05
N THR A 315 7.53 -12.22 10.49
CA THR A 315 6.75 -12.34 11.72
C THR A 315 5.26 -12.49 11.41
N ASP A 316 4.94 -12.94 10.21
CA ASP A 316 3.62 -13.07 9.62
C ASP A 316 3.29 -14.53 9.28
N GLY A 317 4.00 -15.52 9.84
CA GLY A 317 3.83 -16.94 9.48
C GLY A 317 2.61 -17.67 10.07
N THR A 318 2.09 -17.21 11.22
CA THR A 318 0.90 -17.76 11.91
C THR A 318 0.07 -16.64 12.53
N TRP A 319 -1.24 -16.84 12.70
CA TRP A 319 -2.16 -15.90 13.33
C TRP A 319 -1.73 -15.55 14.77
N ASP A 320 -1.44 -16.54 15.60
CA ASP A 320 -1.04 -16.28 16.98
C ASP A 320 0.38 -15.69 17.08
N GLY A 321 1.30 -16.16 16.24
CA GLY A 321 2.67 -15.64 16.19
C GLY A 321 2.71 -14.17 15.77
N MET A 322 1.95 -13.80 14.73
CA MET A 322 1.88 -12.42 14.27
C MET A 322 1.32 -11.51 15.36
N ARG A 323 0.25 -11.92 16.04
CA ARG A 323 -0.37 -11.17 17.14
C ARG A 323 0.56 -11.00 18.32
N GLN A 324 1.28 -12.04 18.72
CA GLN A 324 2.21 -11.96 19.84
C GLN A 324 3.35 -10.97 19.58
N VAL A 325 3.92 -10.98 18.37
CA VAL A 325 4.97 -10.02 17.98
C VAL A 325 4.42 -8.59 17.94
N ARG A 326 3.25 -8.40 17.35
CA ARG A 326 2.57 -7.09 17.23
C ARG A 326 2.21 -6.50 18.59
N LEU A 327 1.77 -7.34 19.52
CA LEU A 327 1.52 -6.94 20.91
C LEU A 327 2.80 -6.52 21.62
N ASN A 328 3.92 -7.23 21.40
CA ASN A 328 5.19 -6.90 22.03
C ASN A 328 5.74 -5.55 21.54
N VAL A 329 5.72 -5.30 20.22
CA VAL A 329 6.17 -4.02 19.67
C VAL A 329 5.24 -2.88 20.09
N HIS A 330 3.92 -3.10 20.11
CA HIS A 330 2.96 -2.14 20.65
C HIS A 330 3.27 -1.76 22.09
N ASN A 331 3.43 -2.74 22.97
CA ASN A 331 3.73 -2.51 24.38
C ASN A 331 5.04 -1.74 24.56
N LYS A 332 6.07 -2.03 23.75
CA LYS A 332 7.34 -1.31 23.78
C LYS A 332 7.19 0.14 23.31
N ALA A 333 6.45 0.36 22.22
CA ALA A 333 6.21 1.69 21.66
C ALA A 333 5.41 2.58 22.61
N ILE A 334 4.27 2.10 23.14
CA ILE A 334 3.45 2.88 24.08
C ILE A 334 4.20 3.20 25.37
N ALA A 335 5.03 2.26 25.88
CA ALA A 335 5.87 2.50 27.05
C ALA A 335 6.93 3.59 26.81
N SER A 336 7.26 3.85 25.54
CA SER A 336 8.19 4.88 25.10
C SER A 336 7.46 6.13 24.56
N GLY A 337 6.12 6.17 24.62
CA GLY A 337 5.31 7.28 24.12
C GLY A 337 5.28 7.42 22.59
N LEU A 338 5.54 6.35 21.86
CA LEU A 338 5.69 6.36 20.40
C LEU A 338 4.43 5.92 19.67
N GLU A 339 4.11 6.61 18.57
CA GLU A 339 3.25 6.12 17.50
C GLU A 339 3.98 5.03 16.69
N LEU A 340 3.24 4.09 16.09
CA LEU A 340 3.80 3.03 15.25
C LEU A 340 3.24 3.11 13.82
N TRP A 341 4.13 3.07 12.83
CA TRP A 341 3.75 2.92 11.43
C TRP A 341 4.24 1.57 10.88
N GLN A 342 3.40 0.90 10.10
CA GLN A 342 3.84 -0.14 9.21
C GLN A 342 4.21 0.51 7.87
N SER A 343 5.45 0.37 7.45
CA SER A 343 6.02 1.12 6.33
C SER A 343 6.31 0.29 5.08
N GLU A 344 6.37 -1.04 5.22
CA GLU A 344 6.61 -1.93 4.09
C GLU A 344 6.12 -3.35 4.37
N TRP A 345 5.36 -3.89 3.43
CA TRP A 345 5.03 -5.32 3.39
C TRP A 345 4.62 -5.73 1.97
N SER A 346 5.03 -6.94 1.64
CA SER A 346 4.44 -7.80 0.63
C SER A 346 4.68 -9.24 1.10
N MET A 347 4.12 -10.24 0.44
CA MET A 347 4.22 -11.61 0.93
C MET A 347 5.59 -12.23 0.61
N LEU A 348 6.70 -11.73 1.18
CA LEU A 348 8.11 -12.14 0.92
C LEU A 348 8.53 -13.49 1.51
N GLY A 349 8.13 -13.79 2.75
CA GLY A 349 8.61 -14.97 3.47
C GLY A 349 8.28 -16.30 2.80
N ASP A 350 8.82 -17.39 3.33
CA ASP A 350 8.38 -18.76 2.99
C ASP A 350 7.89 -19.53 4.23
N GLY A 351 7.97 -18.91 5.42
CA GLY A 351 7.68 -19.51 6.73
C GLY A 351 6.21 -19.54 7.11
N TYR A 352 5.28 -19.56 6.16
CA TYR A 352 3.84 -19.58 6.43
C TYR A 352 3.39 -20.97 6.85
N SER A 353 2.63 -21.07 7.95
CA SER A 353 2.14 -22.36 8.44
C SER A 353 1.24 -23.03 7.41
N SER A 354 1.51 -24.30 7.11
CA SER A 354 0.70 -25.11 6.19
C SER A 354 -0.73 -25.37 6.70
N SER A 355 -1.00 -25.14 7.99
CA SER A 355 -2.36 -25.20 8.54
C SER A 355 -3.16 -23.91 8.33
N GLU A 356 -2.49 -22.80 7.97
CA GLU A 356 -3.09 -21.47 7.88
C GLU A 356 -2.97 -20.84 6.50
N PHE A 357 -2.03 -21.31 5.69
CA PHE A 357 -1.83 -20.94 4.30
C PHE A 357 -1.64 -22.22 3.49
N VAL A 358 -2.37 -22.31 2.37
CA VAL A 358 -2.40 -23.51 1.53
C VAL A 358 -1.08 -23.81 0.81
N GLY A 359 -0.09 -22.92 0.94
CA GLY A 359 1.20 -23.00 0.28
C GLY A 359 1.17 -22.39 -1.12
N TYR A 360 2.31 -21.89 -1.57
CA TYR A 360 2.39 -21.11 -2.81
C TYR A 360 1.97 -21.87 -4.04
N ASP A 361 2.23 -23.18 -4.14
CA ASP A 361 1.85 -23.97 -5.31
C ASP A 361 0.31 -24.09 -5.44
N ALA A 362 -0.40 -24.19 -4.31
CA ALA A 362 -1.86 -24.36 -4.28
C ALA A 362 -2.64 -23.04 -4.19
N ALA A 363 -2.02 -21.97 -3.67
CA ALA A 363 -2.67 -20.68 -3.43
C ALA A 363 -3.19 -20.04 -4.73
N THR A 364 -4.32 -19.36 -4.67
CA THR A 364 -4.75 -18.40 -5.69
C THR A 364 -4.21 -17.00 -5.38
N GLU A 365 -4.31 -16.07 -6.33
CA GLU A 365 -4.00 -14.65 -6.04
C GLU A 365 -4.94 -14.08 -4.97
N MET A 366 -6.18 -14.57 -4.88
CA MET A 366 -7.11 -14.17 -3.81
C MET A 366 -6.69 -14.74 -2.45
N ASP A 367 -6.13 -15.96 -2.37
CA ASP A 367 -5.62 -16.50 -1.10
C ASP A 367 -4.47 -15.63 -0.54
N ILE A 368 -3.61 -15.14 -1.43
CA ILE A 368 -2.55 -14.17 -1.10
C ILE A 368 -3.16 -12.85 -0.61
N ALA A 369 -4.15 -12.31 -1.31
CA ALA A 369 -4.80 -11.05 -0.94
C ALA A 369 -5.57 -11.16 0.39
N LEU A 370 -6.25 -12.27 0.65
CA LEU A 370 -6.85 -12.53 1.96
C LEU A 370 -5.76 -12.58 3.05
N TYR A 371 -4.59 -13.17 2.74
CA TYR A 371 -3.49 -13.27 3.70
C TYR A 371 -2.95 -11.88 4.06
N MET A 372 -2.82 -11.01 3.05
CA MET A 372 -2.53 -9.60 3.27
C MET A 372 -3.57 -8.94 4.20
N SER A 373 -4.87 -9.25 4.03
CA SER A 373 -5.90 -8.73 4.96
C SER A 373 -5.68 -9.19 6.40
N ARG A 374 -5.18 -10.42 6.64
CA ARG A 374 -4.78 -10.87 7.99
C ARG A 374 -3.66 -10.01 8.55
N VAL A 375 -2.64 -9.70 7.73
CA VAL A 375 -1.50 -8.88 8.14
C VAL A 375 -1.97 -7.46 8.47
N ILE A 376 -2.70 -6.80 7.55
CA ILE A 376 -3.28 -5.45 7.75
C ILE A 376 -4.10 -5.41 9.03
N HIS A 377 -5.02 -6.36 9.22
CA HIS A 377 -5.90 -6.38 10.39
C HIS A 377 -5.12 -6.51 11.69
N ASN A 378 -4.15 -7.43 11.78
CA ASN A 378 -3.36 -7.59 13.00
C ASN A 378 -2.40 -6.40 13.25
N ASP A 379 -1.87 -5.78 12.19
CA ASP A 379 -1.09 -4.54 12.31
C ASP A 379 -1.98 -3.41 12.89
N LEU A 380 -3.20 -3.23 12.36
CA LEU A 380 -4.12 -2.18 12.79
C LEU A 380 -4.76 -2.43 14.16
N THR A 381 -5.06 -3.68 14.53
CA THR A 381 -5.81 -3.98 15.77
C THR A 381 -4.92 -4.39 16.95
N VAL A 382 -3.76 -4.98 16.69
CA VAL A 382 -2.86 -5.48 17.74
C VAL A 382 -1.63 -4.60 17.89
N ALA A 383 -0.91 -4.31 16.80
CA ALA A 383 0.20 -3.35 16.86
C ALA A 383 -0.32 -1.90 17.02
N GLN A 384 -1.59 -1.67 16.67
CA GLN A 384 -2.23 -0.37 16.62
C GLN A 384 -1.47 0.62 15.74
N VAL A 385 -0.99 0.14 14.59
CA VAL A 385 -0.33 1.03 13.63
C VAL A 385 -1.33 2.06 13.10
N SER A 386 -0.83 3.26 12.83
CA SER A 386 -1.62 4.36 12.29
C SER A 386 -1.38 4.58 10.80
N SER A 387 -0.31 4.02 10.22
CA SER A 387 -0.06 3.96 8.78
C SER A 387 0.21 2.52 8.36
N TRP A 388 -0.21 2.17 7.14
CA TRP A 388 0.10 0.89 6.50
C TRP A 388 0.48 1.07 5.03
N CYS A 389 1.69 0.69 4.66
CA CYS A 389 2.22 0.79 3.30
C CYS A 389 2.56 -0.61 2.74
N TYR A 390 2.02 -0.88 1.55
CA TYR A 390 2.49 -1.97 0.71
C TYR A 390 3.89 -1.66 0.16
N TRP A 391 4.66 -2.68 -0.20
CA TRP A 391 5.94 -2.50 -0.88
C TRP A 391 5.74 -2.01 -2.33
N THR A 392 6.14 -2.79 -3.34
CA THR A 392 6.05 -2.40 -4.75
C THR A 392 4.59 -2.27 -5.20
N SER A 393 4.20 -1.07 -5.62
CA SER A 393 2.85 -0.86 -6.17
C SER A 393 2.67 -1.60 -7.50
N ILE A 394 3.73 -1.67 -8.30
CA ILE A 394 3.72 -2.18 -9.68
C ILE A 394 4.97 -3.01 -9.89
N ASP A 395 4.86 -4.18 -10.52
CA ASP A 395 6.03 -4.93 -10.99
C ASP A 395 5.71 -5.84 -12.20
N VAL A 396 6.74 -6.31 -12.89
CA VAL A 396 6.60 -7.29 -13.97
C VAL A 396 6.27 -8.67 -13.38
N THR A 397 5.34 -9.38 -14.04
CA THR A 397 5.00 -10.77 -13.68
C THR A 397 6.17 -11.69 -14.00
N ARG A 398 7.16 -11.80 -13.13
CA ARG A 398 8.31 -12.69 -13.32
C ARG A 398 8.25 -13.88 -12.39
N TRP A 399 9.01 -14.92 -12.75
CA TRP A 399 9.23 -16.09 -11.92
C TRP A 399 7.93 -16.85 -11.66
N ALA A 400 7.23 -17.23 -12.73
CA ALA A 400 6.18 -18.24 -12.60
C ALA A 400 6.77 -19.49 -11.88
N PRO A 401 6.16 -19.97 -10.77
CA PRO A 401 4.77 -19.77 -10.38
C PRO A 401 4.53 -18.87 -9.14
N HIS A 402 5.35 -17.87 -8.83
CA HIS A 402 5.23 -17.06 -7.59
C HIS A 402 4.00 -16.11 -7.49
N LYS A 403 3.05 -16.18 -8.44
CA LYS A 403 1.68 -15.61 -8.37
C LYS A 403 1.61 -14.15 -7.94
N ASN A 404 2.56 -13.32 -8.40
CA ASN A 404 2.49 -11.87 -8.22
C ASN A 404 2.37 -11.42 -6.75
N ARG A 405 2.90 -12.21 -5.81
CA ARG A 405 2.73 -12.00 -4.35
C ARG A 405 3.41 -10.74 -3.79
N PHE A 406 4.06 -9.95 -4.66
CA PHE A 406 4.85 -8.77 -4.32
C PHE A 406 4.32 -7.47 -4.92
N LEU A 407 3.19 -7.49 -5.62
CA LEU A 407 2.71 -6.31 -6.35
C LEU A 407 1.22 -6.05 -6.11
N LEU A 408 0.77 -4.84 -6.44
CA LEU A 408 -0.66 -4.50 -6.52
C LEU A 408 -1.14 -4.51 -7.99
N ILE A 409 -0.30 -4.05 -8.92
CA ILE A 409 -0.57 -4.07 -10.35
C ILE A 409 0.53 -4.86 -11.06
N SER A 410 0.15 -5.89 -11.80
CA SER A 410 1.08 -6.69 -12.59
C SER A 410 1.27 -6.10 -13.98
N LEU A 411 2.51 -6.14 -14.46
CA LEU A 411 2.88 -5.75 -15.82
C LEU A 411 3.26 -6.98 -16.64
N VAL A 412 2.91 -6.95 -17.92
CA VAL A 412 3.40 -7.87 -18.96
C VAL A 412 3.89 -7.00 -20.12
N PRO A 413 5.20 -6.72 -20.20
CA PRO A 413 5.76 -5.96 -21.31
C PRO A 413 5.53 -6.63 -22.66
N GLN A 414 5.67 -5.87 -23.75
CA GLN A 414 5.66 -6.44 -25.09
C GLN A 414 6.81 -7.46 -25.22
N GLY A 415 6.52 -8.62 -25.79
CA GLY A 415 7.48 -9.74 -25.81
C GLY A 415 7.37 -10.68 -24.60
N GLY A 416 6.42 -10.42 -23.68
CA GLY A 416 6.07 -11.31 -22.57
C GLY A 416 6.77 -10.96 -21.26
N ALA A 417 6.29 -11.53 -20.15
CA ALA A 417 6.72 -11.11 -18.82
C ALA A 417 8.14 -11.56 -18.43
N GLU A 418 8.63 -12.67 -18.98
CA GLU A 418 9.97 -13.21 -18.70
C GLU A 418 11.06 -12.64 -19.63
N THR A 419 10.70 -12.25 -20.85
CA THR A 419 11.67 -11.89 -21.91
C THR A 419 11.47 -10.49 -22.51
N GLY A 420 10.35 -9.83 -22.23
CA GLY A 420 10.08 -8.47 -22.70
C GLY A 420 10.88 -7.43 -21.92
N ASP A 421 11.33 -6.39 -22.62
CA ASP A 421 11.92 -5.21 -21.98
C ASP A 421 10.79 -4.41 -21.31
N ILE A 422 10.94 -4.06 -20.03
CA ILE A 422 9.95 -3.26 -19.29
C ILE A 422 9.69 -1.90 -19.96
N LYS A 423 10.60 -1.39 -20.79
CA LYS A 423 10.41 -0.15 -21.57
C LYS A 423 9.41 -0.34 -22.71
N ASP A 424 9.25 -1.55 -23.21
CA ASP A 424 8.32 -1.85 -24.29
C ASP A 424 6.92 -2.09 -23.71
N GLU A 425 6.07 -1.06 -23.80
CA GLU A 425 4.72 -1.07 -23.26
C GLU A 425 3.90 -2.28 -23.74
N GLY A 426 3.36 -3.04 -22.78
CA GLY A 426 2.48 -4.18 -23.05
C GLY A 426 1.14 -4.03 -22.36
N SER A 427 0.75 -5.01 -21.55
CA SER A 427 -0.52 -5.00 -20.80
C SER A 427 -0.28 -4.95 -19.29
N PHE A 428 -1.32 -4.61 -18.54
CA PHE A 428 -1.31 -4.62 -17.07
C PHE A 428 -2.58 -5.28 -16.52
N ASN A 429 -2.54 -5.71 -15.26
CA ASN A 429 -3.71 -6.21 -14.54
C ASN A 429 -3.69 -5.80 -13.07
N ALA A 430 -4.84 -5.41 -12.53
CA ALA A 430 -5.02 -5.16 -11.11
C ALA A 430 -5.09 -6.50 -10.36
N ALA A 431 -4.14 -6.76 -9.46
CA ALA A 431 -4.15 -7.97 -8.65
C ALA A 431 -5.22 -7.88 -7.54
N PRO A 432 -5.72 -9.03 -7.02
CA PRO A 432 -6.63 -9.03 -5.87
C PRO A 432 -6.08 -8.29 -4.64
N THR A 433 -4.75 -8.23 -4.46
CA THR A 433 -4.09 -7.43 -3.42
C THR A 433 -4.41 -5.93 -3.54
N LEU A 434 -4.48 -5.37 -4.76
CA LEU A 434 -4.93 -3.98 -4.97
C LEU A 434 -6.31 -3.79 -4.36
N TRP A 435 -7.29 -4.60 -4.78
CA TRP A 435 -8.68 -4.43 -4.36
C TRP A 435 -8.91 -4.76 -2.88
N VAL A 436 -8.12 -5.65 -2.28
CA VAL A 436 -8.14 -5.87 -0.83
C VAL A 436 -7.55 -4.69 -0.08
N LEU A 437 -6.43 -4.11 -0.53
CA LEU A 437 -5.91 -2.87 0.07
C LEU A 437 -6.92 -1.71 -0.09
N GLY A 438 -7.66 -1.69 -1.19
CA GLY A 438 -8.75 -0.75 -1.44
C GLY A 438 -9.93 -0.84 -0.49
N ASN A 439 -10.18 -2.01 0.14
CA ASN A 439 -11.20 -2.11 1.20
C ASN A 439 -10.83 -1.23 2.41
N TYR A 440 -9.53 -1.00 2.63
CA TYR A 440 -9.05 -0.13 3.70
C TYR A 440 -8.80 1.29 3.19
N SER A 441 -7.86 1.45 2.26
CA SER A 441 -7.33 2.75 1.80
C SER A 441 -8.37 3.72 1.23
N ARG A 442 -9.39 3.20 0.51
CA ARG A 442 -10.41 4.04 -0.13
C ARG A 442 -11.38 4.64 0.86
N PHE A 443 -11.71 3.90 1.92
CA PHE A 443 -12.81 4.24 2.83
C PHE A 443 -12.32 4.78 4.18
N ILE A 444 -11.14 4.35 4.63
CA ILE A 444 -10.53 4.80 5.89
C ILE A 444 -9.52 5.90 5.55
N ARG A 445 -10.00 7.15 5.52
CA ARG A 445 -9.19 8.32 5.12
C ARG A 445 -8.31 8.82 6.30
N PRO A 446 -7.24 9.59 6.03
CA PRO A 446 -6.47 10.24 7.07
C PRO A 446 -7.39 10.99 8.06
N GLY A 447 -7.13 10.81 9.36
CA GLY A 447 -7.93 11.36 10.45
C GLY A 447 -9.02 10.43 11.00
N TYR A 448 -9.38 9.35 10.29
CA TYR A 448 -10.30 8.34 10.83
C TYR A 448 -9.74 7.76 12.13
N VAL A 449 -10.59 7.49 13.11
CA VAL A 449 -10.19 6.92 14.39
C VAL A 449 -10.69 5.50 14.47
N ARG A 450 -9.82 4.54 14.79
CA ARG A 450 -10.23 3.16 15.01
C ARG A 450 -11.12 3.08 16.25
N VAL A 451 -12.25 2.39 16.15
CA VAL A 451 -13.23 2.21 17.22
C VAL A 451 -13.39 0.74 17.56
N ASP A 452 -14.11 0.44 18.65
CA ASP A 452 -14.31 -0.94 19.07
C ASP A 452 -15.25 -1.70 18.13
N LEU A 453 -14.86 -2.93 17.83
CA LEU A 453 -15.67 -3.91 17.14
C LEU A 453 -15.54 -5.22 17.90
N SER A 454 -16.61 -5.61 18.56
CA SER A 454 -16.71 -6.85 19.33
C SER A 454 -17.28 -7.97 18.47
N MET A 455 -16.57 -9.08 18.39
CA MET A 455 -17.00 -10.30 17.71
C MET A 455 -16.23 -11.51 18.23
N ASN A 456 -16.69 -12.73 17.92
CA ASN A 456 -15.88 -13.93 18.11
C ASN A 456 -14.86 -14.05 16.96
N GLU A 457 -13.80 -13.25 17.07
CA GLU A 457 -12.69 -13.16 16.13
C GLU A 457 -11.94 -14.50 16.01
N SER A 458 -11.51 -14.84 14.79
CA SER A 458 -10.62 -15.98 14.53
C SER A 458 -9.79 -15.73 13.28
N MET A 459 -8.78 -16.56 13.03
CA MET A 459 -7.98 -16.53 11.80
C MET A 459 -8.80 -16.67 10.50
N ASN A 460 -10.04 -17.17 10.59
CA ASN A 460 -10.91 -17.40 9.43
C ASN A 460 -12.05 -16.37 9.28
N PHE A 461 -12.33 -15.59 10.31
CA PHE A 461 -13.33 -14.53 10.27
C PHE A 461 -12.99 -13.47 11.31
N PHE A 462 -12.68 -12.27 10.83
CA PHE A 462 -12.23 -11.14 11.64
C PHE A 462 -12.67 -9.83 10.99
N GLY A 463 -12.70 -8.75 11.77
CA GLY A 463 -13.00 -7.42 11.26
C GLY A 463 -12.66 -6.32 12.25
N SER A 464 -12.57 -5.09 11.73
CA SER A 464 -12.24 -3.88 12.47
C SER A 464 -13.05 -2.69 11.95
N ALA A 465 -13.23 -1.65 12.78
CA ALA A 465 -14.04 -0.48 12.44
C ALA A 465 -13.38 0.86 12.77
N TRP A 466 -13.81 1.90 12.07
CA TRP A 466 -13.33 3.28 12.20
C TRP A 466 -14.48 4.27 12.07
N ILE A 467 -14.37 5.40 12.78
CA ILE A 467 -15.28 6.54 12.65
C ILE A 467 -14.56 7.70 11.94
N SER A 468 -15.28 8.40 11.06
CA SER A 468 -14.77 9.61 10.38
C SER A 468 -14.43 10.72 11.39
N PRO A 469 -13.51 11.64 11.05
CA PRO A 469 -13.22 12.81 11.88
C PRO A 469 -14.47 13.62 12.24
N GLU A 470 -15.41 13.73 11.30
CA GLU A 470 -16.66 14.47 11.42
C GLU A 470 -17.70 13.71 12.26
N GLY A 471 -17.53 12.40 12.46
CA GLY A 471 -18.49 11.54 13.16
C GLY A 471 -19.73 11.17 12.33
N ASP A 472 -19.73 11.49 11.04
CA ASP A 472 -20.82 11.28 10.10
C ASP A 472 -20.76 9.93 9.36
N LYS A 473 -19.66 9.16 9.53
CA LYS A 473 -19.48 7.84 8.90
C LYS A 473 -18.82 6.86 9.83
N ILE A 474 -19.29 5.62 9.80
CA ILE A 474 -18.59 4.47 10.37
C ILE A 474 -18.24 3.53 9.22
N VAL A 475 -16.99 3.07 9.17
CA VAL A 475 -16.49 2.10 8.19
C VAL A 475 -16.05 0.87 8.94
N ALA A 476 -16.54 -0.32 8.56
CA ALA A 476 -16.09 -1.59 9.10
C ALA A 476 -15.58 -2.49 7.97
N VAL A 477 -14.44 -3.14 8.16
CA VAL A 477 -13.86 -4.08 7.18
C VAL A 477 -13.85 -5.47 7.78
N TYR A 478 -14.45 -6.43 7.08
CA TYR A 478 -14.53 -7.83 7.47
C TYR A 478 -13.83 -8.71 6.46
N THR A 479 -13.13 -9.74 6.93
CA THR A 479 -12.54 -10.77 6.08
C THR A 479 -13.13 -12.12 6.42
N ASN A 480 -13.57 -12.86 5.40
CA ASN A 480 -14.13 -14.20 5.54
C ASN A 480 -13.34 -15.18 4.68
N TYR A 481 -12.65 -16.12 5.33
CA TYR A 481 -11.92 -17.20 4.68
C TYR A 481 -12.79 -18.41 4.36
N SER A 482 -13.97 -18.51 4.94
CA SER A 482 -14.78 -19.71 4.82
C SER A 482 -15.41 -19.84 3.44
N ASP A 483 -15.78 -21.06 3.08
CA ASP A 483 -16.49 -21.39 1.83
C ASP A 483 -17.98 -20.99 1.85
N LYS A 484 -18.45 -20.33 2.91
CA LYS A 484 -19.84 -19.89 3.04
C LYS A 484 -19.87 -18.40 3.31
N ALA A 485 -20.93 -17.74 2.83
CA ALA A 485 -21.16 -16.36 3.23
C ALA A 485 -21.45 -16.28 4.73
N VAL A 486 -21.18 -15.12 5.31
CA VAL A 486 -21.52 -14.79 6.68
C VAL A 486 -22.60 -13.74 6.67
N LYS A 487 -23.69 -13.96 7.42
CA LYS A 487 -24.68 -12.94 7.72
C LYS A 487 -24.28 -12.25 9.03
N LEU A 488 -24.17 -10.92 9.01
CA LEU A 488 -23.86 -10.15 10.21
C LEU A 488 -25.15 -9.91 11.00
N ILE A 489 -25.17 -10.33 12.25
CA ILE A 489 -26.15 -9.88 13.24
C ILE A 489 -25.57 -8.58 13.83
N ASP A 490 -25.94 -7.46 13.21
CA ASP A 490 -25.32 -6.14 13.38
C ASP A 490 -25.77 -5.43 14.67
N GLY A 491 -24.88 -5.43 15.66
CA GLY A 491 -25.00 -4.67 16.90
C GLY A 491 -24.43 -3.25 16.75
N ARG A 492 -25.17 -2.25 17.22
CA ARG A 492 -24.83 -0.83 17.11
C ARG A 492 -24.81 -0.17 18.50
N GLU A 493 -23.87 -0.60 19.34
CA GLU A 493 -23.76 -0.12 20.71
C GLU A 493 -23.17 1.30 20.76
N GLY A 494 -23.76 2.21 21.54
CA GLY A 494 -23.22 3.58 21.64
C GLY A 494 -23.46 4.47 20.41
N TRP A 495 -24.33 4.08 19.48
CA TRP A 495 -24.68 4.91 18.31
C TRP A 495 -25.76 5.93 18.69
N ASP A 496 -25.55 7.19 18.30
CA ASP A 496 -26.51 8.28 18.55
C ASP A 496 -27.77 8.19 17.66
N SER A 497 -27.65 7.56 16.49
CA SER A 497 -28.75 7.38 15.55
C SER A 497 -28.56 6.14 14.68
N GLN A 498 -29.66 5.68 14.08
CA GLN A 498 -29.56 4.66 13.04
C GLN A 498 -28.94 5.26 11.78
N PRO A 499 -28.07 4.51 11.08
CA PRO A 499 -27.51 4.94 9.81
C PRO A 499 -28.60 5.27 8.79
N THR A 500 -28.37 6.32 8.02
CA THR A 500 -29.24 6.80 6.94
C THR A 500 -29.09 5.97 5.68
N SER A 501 -27.94 5.36 5.48
CA SER A 501 -27.69 4.36 4.43
C SER A 501 -26.56 3.42 4.83
N VAL A 502 -26.58 2.23 4.25
CA VAL A 502 -25.52 1.23 4.42
C VAL A 502 -25.10 0.74 3.04
N MET A 503 -23.82 0.96 2.71
CA MET A 503 -23.21 0.51 1.46
C MET A 503 -22.18 -0.56 1.78
N ILE A 504 -22.11 -1.61 0.96
CA ILE A 504 -21.05 -2.61 1.07
C ILE A 504 -20.21 -2.62 -0.20
N TYR A 505 -18.91 -2.87 -0.05
CA TYR A 505 -17.96 -3.01 -1.14
C TYR A 505 -17.19 -4.31 -0.95
N THR A 506 -17.32 -5.24 -1.91
CA THR A 506 -16.77 -6.59 -1.77
C THR A 506 -15.62 -6.82 -2.74
N SER A 507 -14.52 -7.37 -2.23
CA SER A 507 -13.41 -7.91 -3.01
C SER A 507 -13.30 -9.42 -2.83
N SER A 508 -13.38 -10.16 -3.92
CA SER A 508 -13.26 -11.62 -3.99
C SER A 508 -12.54 -12.01 -5.29
N SER A 509 -12.50 -13.29 -5.63
CA SER A 509 -11.96 -13.74 -6.93
C SER A 509 -12.73 -13.21 -8.14
N SER A 510 -13.96 -12.74 -7.97
CA SER A 510 -14.83 -12.24 -9.05
C SER A 510 -15.37 -10.83 -8.82
N LYS A 511 -15.20 -10.27 -7.62
CA LYS A 511 -15.65 -8.92 -7.25
C LYS A 511 -14.44 -8.04 -6.94
N HIS A 512 -14.46 -6.79 -7.40
CA HIS A 512 -13.35 -5.85 -7.27
C HIS A 512 -13.87 -4.55 -6.66
N LEU A 513 -13.95 -4.51 -5.32
CA LEU A 513 -14.68 -3.46 -4.58
C LEU A 513 -16.09 -3.22 -5.14
N LYS A 514 -16.80 -4.30 -5.47
CA LYS A 514 -18.12 -4.20 -6.07
C LYS A 514 -19.11 -3.66 -5.05
N GLU A 515 -19.76 -2.55 -5.35
CA GLU A 515 -20.78 -1.96 -4.49
C GLU A 515 -22.08 -2.78 -4.47
N ARG A 516 -22.71 -2.83 -3.30
CA ARG A 516 -24.12 -3.14 -3.11
C ARG A 516 -24.70 -2.21 -2.03
N ILE A 517 -25.85 -1.61 -2.32
CA ILE A 517 -26.61 -0.81 -1.34
C ILE A 517 -27.50 -1.78 -0.54
N VAL A 518 -27.44 -1.69 0.79
CA VAL A 518 -28.29 -2.51 1.68
C VAL A 518 -29.62 -1.77 1.90
N PRO A 519 -30.78 -2.39 1.62
CA PRO A 519 -32.09 -1.81 1.94
C PRO A 519 -32.27 -1.54 3.43
N GLU A 520 -33.23 -0.71 3.81
CA GLU A 520 -33.48 -0.28 5.22
C GLU A 520 -33.64 -1.45 6.20
N ASP A 521 -34.31 -2.53 5.78
CA ASP A 521 -34.48 -3.78 6.53
C ASP A 521 -33.62 -4.93 5.98
N GLY A 522 -32.61 -4.62 5.18
CA GLY A 522 -31.77 -5.57 4.50
C GLY A 522 -30.68 -6.16 5.38
N ASP A 523 -30.36 -7.44 5.14
CA ASP A 523 -29.26 -8.11 5.80
C ASP A 523 -27.90 -7.74 5.20
N ILE A 524 -26.89 -7.64 6.07
CA ILE A 524 -25.49 -7.43 5.68
C ILE A 524 -24.82 -8.79 5.55
N TYR A 525 -24.29 -9.08 4.37
CA TYR A 525 -23.56 -10.31 4.07
C TYR A 525 -22.10 -10.02 3.76
N VAL A 526 -21.22 -10.90 4.24
CA VAL A 526 -19.81 -10.98 3.85
C VAL A 526 -19.63 -12.26 3.03
N ASP A 527 -19.29 -12.12 1.76
CA ASP A 527 -19.19 -13.25 0.83
C ASP A 527 -18.14 -14.28 1.29
N ALA A 528 -18.27 -15.53 0.83
CA ALA A 528 -17.25 -16.55 1.00
C ALA A 528 -15.91 -16.08 0.37
N LYS A 529 -14.78 -16.38 1.02
CA LYS A 529 -13.43 -16.05 0.52
C LYS A 529 -13.29 -14.60 0.03
N SER A 530 -13.72 -13.67 0.87
CA SER A 530 -13.80 -12.24 0.50
C SER A 530 -13.32 -11.32 1.61
N VAL A 531 -13.03 -10.08 1.22
CA VAL A 531 -12.96 -8.92 2.11
C VAL A 531 -14.12 -8.00 1.75
N THR A 532 -14.88 -7.57 2.74
CA THR A 532 -16.04 -6.69 2.56
C THR A 532 -15.92 -5.48 3.47
N THR A 533 -16.01 -4.29 2.87
CA THR A 533 -16.13 -3.02 3.59
C THR A 533 -17.59 -2.64 3.71
N VAL A 534 -18.06 -2.33 4.90
CA VAL A 534 -19.38 -1.80 5.19
C VAL A 534 -19.23 -0.33 5.57
N VAL A 535 -19.89 0.55 4.84
CA VAL A 535 -19.92 2.00 5.08
C VAL A 535 -21.31 2.37 5.57
N TYR A 536 -21.38 2.85 6.80
CA TYR A 536 -22.57 3.35 7.45
C TYR A 536 -22.55 4.88 7.42
N GLU A 537 -23.48 5.50 6.72
CA GLU A 537 -23.66 6.96 6.75
C GLU A 537 -24.56 7.32 7.94
N LEU A 538 -24.11 8.24 8.79
CA LEU A 538 -24.83 8.72 9.97
C LEU A 538 -25.50 10.08 9.70
N LYS A 539 -26.17 10.65 10.70
CA LYS A 539 -26.91 11.92 10.60
C LYS A 539 -26.11 13.14 11.05
#